data_AF-A0A1S3W5R6-F1
#
_entry.id   AF-A0A1S3W5R6-F1
#
_cell.length_a   1.000
_cell.length_b   1.000
_cell.length_c   1.000
_cell.angle_alpha   90.00
_cell.angle_beta   90.00
_cell.angle_gamma   90.00
#
_symmetry.space_group_name_H-M   'P 1'
#
loop_
_entity.id
_entity.type
_entity.pdbx_description
1 polymer ?
#
loop_
_entity_poly.entity_id
_entity_poly.type
_entity_poly.pdbx_seq_one_letter_code
_entity_poly.pdbx_strand_id
1 'polypeptide(L)'
;MGSMFRSEEVVLAQLFLPTASAYACVSQLGELGLVEFRDLNASVSAFQRRFVADVRRCEELEKTFSELASDPQSGLAFWSGGRPSSSVVWKKVGTPGS
;
A
#
# COMPACT_ATOMS: atom_id res chain seq x y z
N MET A 1 11.25 28.84 18.98
CA MET A 1 12.47 28.11 18.58
C MET A 1 13.39 28.02 19.79
N GLY A 2 13.36 26.90 20.51
CA GLY A 2 14.14 26.74 21.74
C GLY A 2 14.07 25.32 22.26
N SER A 3 14.92 24.42 21.73
CA SER A 3 15.14 23.09 22.31
C SER A 3 16.46 22.45 21.87
N MET A 4 17.47 23.23 21.46
CA MET A 4 18.78 22.66 21.06
C MET A 4 19.54 21.94 22.18
N PHE A 5 19.16 22.10 23.45
CA PHE A 5 19.90 21.59 24.60
C PHE A 5 19.16 20.55 25.45
N ARG A 6 17.86 20.30 25.21
CA ARG A 6 17.07 19.29 25.93
C ARG A 6 16.02 18.67 25.02
N SER A 7 15.79 17.38 25.20
CA SER A 7 14.70 16.63 24.57
C SER A 7 13.36 17.31 24.85
N GLU A 8 12.49 17.30 23.86
CA GLU A 8 11.10 17.75 24.01
C GLU A 8 10.34 16.80 24.94
N GLU A 9 9.32 17.31 25.66
CA GLU A 9 8.50 16.45 26.50
C GLU A 9 7.67 15.50 25.62
N VAL A 10 7.76 14.20 25.93
CA VAL A 10 7.01 13.15 25.25
C VAL A 10 6.02 12.51 26.21
N VAL A 11 4.81 12.23 25.71
CA VAL A 11 3.74 11.59 26.49
C VAL A 11 3.36 10.28 25.82
N LEU A 12 3.22 9.23 26.64
CA LEU A 12 2.65 7.96 26.19
C LEU A 12 1.13 8.03 26.26
N ALA A 13 0.47 7.94 25.10
CA ALA A 13 -0.98 7.86 25.00
C ALA A 13 -1.40 6.48 24.49
N GLN A 14 -2.51 5.95 25.02
CA GLN A 14 -3.12 4.71 24.54
C GLN A 14 -4.34 5.03 23.67
N LEU A 15 -4.32 4.57 22.42
CA LEU A 15 -5.36 4.86 21.44
C LEU A 15 -6.27 3.64 21.25
N PHE A 16 -7.57 3.83 21.45
CA PHE A 16 -8.59 2.80 21.16
C PHE A 16 -9.38 3.20 19.92
N LEU A 17 -9.19 2.46 18.82
CA LEU A 17 -9.81 2.78 17.53
C LEU A 17 -10.77 1.66 17.10
N PRO A 18 -12.00 1.99 16.67
CA PRO A 18 -12.84 1.05 15.96
C PRO A 18 -12.30 0.79 14.56
N THR A 19 -12.46 -0.44 14.04
CA THR A 19 -11.85 -0.87 12.77
C THR A 19 -12.29 0.00 11.57
N ALA A 20 -13.52 0.52 11.60
CA ALA A 20 -14.06 1.38 10.55
C ALA A 20 -13.38 2.76 10.45
N SER A 21 -12.93 3.34 11.58
CA SER A 21 -12.26 4.64 11.59
C SER A 21 -10.74 4.54 11.71
N ALA A 22 -10.21 3.35 12.00
CA ALA A 22 -8.79 3.14 12.23
C ALA A 22 -7.94 3.64 11.07
N TYR A 23 -8.35 3.35 9.82
CA TYR A 23 -7.63 3.80 8.62
C TYR A 23 -7.56 5.33 8.52
N ALA A 24 -8.70 6.02 8.65
CA ALA A 24 -8.76 7.47 8.55
C ALA A 24 -7.95 8.16 9.66
N CYS A 25 -8.07 7.68 10.91
CA CYS A 25 -7.33 8.22 12.04
C CYS A 25 -5.82 8.02 11.88
N VAL A 26 -5.37 6.84 11.46
CA VAL A 26 -3.95 6.55 11.25
C VAL A 26 -3.39 7.35 10.07
N SER A 27 -4.17 7.56 9.00
CA SER A 27 -3.77 8.43 7.88
C SER A 27 -3.50 9.86 8.34
N GLN A 28 -4.44 10.46 9.08
CA GLN A 28 -4.29 11.82 9.61
C GLN A 28 -3.12 11.93 10.59
N LEU A 29 -2.95 10.93 11.45
CA LEU A 29 -1.80 10.88 12.37
C LEU A 29 -0.46 10.77 11.62
N GLY A 30 -0.43 10.02 10.52
CA GLY A 30 0.73 9.92 9.64
C GLY A 30 1.05 11.23 8.91
N GLU A 31 0.03 11.97 8.47
CA GLU A 31 0.18 13.29 7.85
C GLU A 31 0.72 14.35 8.83
N LEU A 32 0.31 14.28 10.10
CA LEU A 32 0.83 15.17 11.14
C LEU A 32 2.30 14.87 11.47
N GLY A 33 2.73 13.60 11.42
CA GLY A 33 4.13 13.21 11.62
C GLY A 33 4.67 13.42 13.05
N LEU A 34 3.79 13.59 14.03
CA LEU A 34 4.14 13.91 15.43
C LEU A 34 4.09 12.70 16.37
N VAL A 35 3.70 11.53 15.87
CA VAL A 35 3.48 10.33 16.70
C VAL A 35 4.40 9.19 16.31
N GLU A 36 4.99 8.57 17.33
CA GLU A 36 5.78 7.34 17.20
C GLU A 36 4.97 6.16 17.75
N PHE A 37 4.68 5.18 16.90
CA PHE A 37 3.95 3.98 17.31
C PHE A 37 4.90 2.95 17.93
N ARG A 38 4.55 2.43 19.11
CA ARG A 38 5.25 1.30 19.73
C ARG A 38 4.64 -0.02 19.30
N ASP A 39 5.49 -0.99 18.95
CA ASP A 39 5.05 -2.35 18.66
C ASP A 39 4.63 -3.06 19.94
N LEU A 40 3.32 -3.23 20.12
CA LEU A 40 2.73 -4.01 21.21
C LEU A 40 2.77 -5.52 20.93
N ASN A 41 3.04 -5.94 19.70
CA ASN A 41 2.98 -7.32 19.23
C ASN A 41 4.38 -7.87 18.86
N ALA A 42 5.40 -7.50 19.62
CA ALA A 42 6.79 -7.93 19.37
C ALA A 42 6.99 -9.45 19.42
N SER A 43 6.13 -10.18 20.14
CA SER A 43 6.15 -11.65 20.22
C SER A 43 5.45 -12.35 19.06
N VAL A 44 4.70 -11.61 18.24
CA VAL A 44 3.93 -12.16 17.12
C VAL A 44 4.74 -12.04 15.84
N SER A 45 5.01 -13.19 15.22
CA SER A 45 5.70 -13.27 13.93
C SER A 45 4.99 -12.40 12.88
N ALA A 46 5.78 -11.73 12.03
CA ALA A 46 5.27 -10.84 11.00
C ALA A 46 4.19 -11.50 10.12
N PHE A 47 4.27 -12.81 9.90
CA PHE A 47 3.34 -13.59 9.08
C PHE A 47 1.96 -13.85 9.70
N GLN A 48 1.82 -13.71 11.02
CA GLN A 48 0.57 -13.96 11.74
C GLN A 48 -0.13 -12.65 12.14
N ARG A 49 0.43 -11.50 11.76
CA ARG A 49 -0.18 -10.20 12.05
C ARG A 49 -1.47 -10.02 11.22
N ARG A 50 -2.45 -9.33 11.81
CA ARG A 50 -3.80 -9.17 11.24
C ARG A 50 -3.83 -8.56 9.84
N PHE A 51 -2.87 -7.70 9.50
CA PHE A 51 -2.84 -6.92 8.26
C PHE A 51 -1.87 -7.44 7.18
N VAL A 52 -1.38 -8.68 7.31
CA VAL A 52 -0.41 -9.26 6.35
C VAL A 52 -0.95 -9.31 4.93
N ALA A 53 -2.23 -9.63 4.77
CA ALA A 53 -2.86 -9.70 3.45
C ALA A 53 -2.86 -8.34 2.74
N ASP A 54 -3.15 -7.27 3.48
CA ASP A 54 -3.18 -5.90 2.95
C ASP A 54 -1.77 -5.42 2.59
N VAL A 55 -0.77 -5.73 3.41
CA VAL A 55 0.65 -5.39 3.13
C VAL A 55 1.12 -6.08 1.85
N ARG A 56 0.86 -7.38 1.70
CA ARG A 56 1.23 -8.13 0.48
C ARG A 56 0.55 -7.57 -0.76
N ARG A 57 -0.71 -7.18 -0.65
CA ARG A 57 -1.45 -6.54 -1.75
C ARG A 57 -0.79 -5.23 -2.18
N CYS A 58 -0.35 -4.42 -1.22
CA CYS A 58 0.39 -3.19 -1.51
C CYS A 58 1.76 -3.47 -2.17
N GLU A 59 2.51 -4.48 -1.72
CA GLU A 59 3.78 -4.88 -2.35
C GLU A 59 3.58 -5.38 -3.79
N GLU A 60 2.51 -6.12 -4.07
CA GLU A 60 2.16 -6.56 -5.42
C GLU A 60 1.80 -5.37 -6.31
N LEU A 61 0.98 -4.44 -5.81
CA LEU A 61 0.61 -3.21 -6.51
C LEU A 61 1.83 -2.34 -6.81
N GLU A 62 2.77 -2.22 -5.88
CA GLU A 62 4.00 -1.46 -6.06
C GLU A 62 4.87 -2.06 -7.17
N LYS A 63 4.96 -3.38 -7.25
CA LYS A 63 5.66 -4.07 -8.35
C LYS A 63 5.00 -3.78 -9.69
N THR A 64 3.68 -3.95 -9.80
CA THR A 64 2.95 -3.63 -11.03
C THR A 64 3.09 -2.16 -11.42
N PHE A 65 3.04 -1.25 -10.44
CA PHE A 65 3.23 0.17 -10.69
C PHE A 65 4.66 0.50 -11.16
N SER A 66 5.67 -0.16 -10.58
CA SER A 66 7.07 0.02 -10.96
C SER A 66 7.35 -0.48 -12.39
N GLU A 67 6.76 -1.62 -12.75
CA GLU A 67 6.82 -2.15 -14.13
C GLU A 67 6.17 -1.18 -15.12
N LEU A 68 4.97 -0.69 -14.78
CA LEU A 68 4.23 0.30 -15.57
C LEU A 68 4.99 1.63 -15.71
N ALA A 69 5.66 2.08 -14.65
CA ALA A 69 6.44 3.31 -14.65
C ALA A 69 7.72 3.20 -15.51
N SER A 70 8.34 2.02 -15.53
CA SER A 70 9.52 1.72 -16.36
C SER A 70 9.17 1.63 -17.84
N ASP A 71 8.05 0.99 -18.18
CA ASP A 71 7.56 0.88 -19.56
C ASP A 71 6.09 1.35 -19.66
N PRO A 72 5.85 2.66 -19.84
CA PRO A 72 4.49 3.18 -19.99
C PRO A 72 3.79 2.70 -21.27
N GLN A 73 4.53 2.19 -22.27
CA GLN A 73 3.92 1.61 -23.48
C GLN A 73 3.35 0.21 -23.21
N SER A 74 3.95 -0.57 -22.31
CA SER A 74 3.37 -1.83 -21.82
C SER A 74 2.04 -1.61 -21.09
N GLY A 75 1.93 -0.50 -20.36
CA GLY A 75 0.69 -0.04 -19.73
C GLY A 75 -0.41 0.33 -20.71
N LEU A 76 -0.05 1.04 -21.78
CA LEU A 76 -0.96 1.33 -22.87
C LEU A 76 -1.39 0.05 -23.60
N ALA A 77 -0.55 -0.99 -23.71
CA ALA A 77 -0.95 -2.31 -24.19
C ALA A 77 -1.88 -3.05 -23.22
N PHE A 78 -1.66 -2.91 -21.91
CA PHE A 78 -2.54 -3.43 -20.85
C PHE A 78 -3.93 -2.76 -20.86
N TRP A 79 -3.99 -1.43 -21.00
CA TRP A 79 -5.24 -0.67 -21.05
C TRP A 79 -5.94 -0.70 -22.44
N SER A 80 -5.18 -0.80 -23.53
CA SER A 80 -5.74 -0.99 -24.89
C SER A 80 -6.17 -2.44 -25.17
N GLY A 81 -5.78 -3.39 -24.31
CA GLY A 81 -6.14 -4.81 -24.35
C GLY A 81 -7.51 -5.18 -23.75
N GLY A 82 -8.33 -4.21 -23.31
CA GLY A 82 -9.76 -4.40 -23.12
C GLY A 82 -10.27 -4.45 -21.67
N ARG A 83 -11.42 -3.79 -21.47
CA ARG A 83 -12.30 -3.96 -20.30
C ARG A 83 -12.69 -5.43 -20.12
N PRO A 84 -12.61 -5.99 -18.90
CA PRO A 84 -13.34 -7.20 -18.58
C PRO A 84 -14.75 -6.81 -18.16
N SER A 85 -15.72 -6.96 -19.07
CA SER A 85 -17.09 -7.25 -18.67
C SER A 85 -17.40 -8.66 -19.15
N SER A 86 -17.37 -9.59 -18.21
CA SER A 86 -17.84 -10.98 -18.33
C SER A 86 -17.43 -11.74 -19.60
N SER A 87 -16.51 -12.69 -19.44
CA SER A 87 -16.58 -13.97 -20.15
C SER A 87 -16.43 -13.94 -21.68
N VAL A 88 -15.40 -13.30 -22.27
CA VAL A 88 -15.02 -13.67 -23.65
C VAL A 88 -13.52 -13.55 -23.86
N VAL A 89 -12.85 -14.71 -23.93
CA VAL A 89 -11.46 -14.84 -24.38
C VAL A 89 -11.44 -14.70 -25.90
N TRP A 90 -10.63 -13.79 -26.44
CA TRP A 90 -10.30 -13.79 -27.86
C TRP A 90 -8.82 -14.09 -28.07
N LYS A 91 -8.56 -15.25 -28.70
CA LYS A 91 -7.24 -15.70 -29.12
C LYS A 91 -6.84 -14.91 -30.36
N LYS A 92 -5.72 -14.18 -30.30
CA LYS A 92 -5.14 -13.51 -31.47
C LYS A 92 -4.65 -14.58 -32.45
N VAL A 93 -5.44 -14.83 -33.50
CA VAL A 93 -5.05 -15.61 -34.67
C VAL A 93 -3.92 -14.87 -35.36
N GLY A 94 -2.76 -15.52 -35.45
CA GLY A 94 -1.64 -15.03 -36.24
C GLY A 94 -1.98 -15.04 -37.73
N THR A 95 -1.46 -14.07 -38.45
CA THR A 95 -1.32 -14.15 -39.91
C THR A 95 0.16 -14.33 -40.23
N PRO A 96 0.54 -15.36 -41.02
CA PRO A 96 1.89 -15.49 -41.53
C PRO A 96 2.08 -14.58 -42.75
N GLY A 97 3.28 -14.00 -42.87
CA GLY A 97 3.86 -13.61 -44.16
C GLY A 97 3.43 -12.26 -44.74
N SER A 98 4.41 -11.37 -44.84
CA SER A 98 4.83 -10.79 -46.13
C SER A 98 6.35 -10.63 -46.10
#